data_AF-A0A016TVH2-F1
#
_entry.id   AF-A0A016TVH2-F1
#
_cell.length_a   1.000
_cell.length_b   1.000
_cell.length_c   1.000
_cell.angle_alpha   90.00
_cell.angle_beta   90.00
_cell.angle_gamma   90.00
#
_symmetry.space_group_name_H-M   'P 1'
#
loop_
_entity.id
_entity.type
_entity.pdbx_description
1 polymer ?
#
loop_
_entity_poly.entity_id
_entity_poly.type
_entity_poly.pdbx_seq_one_letter_code
_entity_poly.pdbx_strand_id
1 'polypeptide(L)'
;MYILQQVIEEWWSPLANKGNPDNKYHDSMEGKEMENYVNIAYHHTRKIGCGIKVCNREGRIEVQCGYVMDEPIYDGDNIYEVGDTCKKCAKLTPAMKCSPLGGLCSL
;
A
#
# COMPACT_ATOMS: atom_id res chain seq x y z
N MET A 1 -17.45 -12.51 -6.76
CA MET A 1 -16.65 -12.15 -5.58
C MET A 1 -15.71 -11.02 -5.99
N TYR A 2 -16.21 -9.79 -6.11
CA TYR A 2 -15.48 -8.64 -6.69
C TYR A 2 -15.30 -7.45 -5.71
N ILE A 3 -15.94 -7.51 -4.55
CA ILE A 3 -16.01 -6.37 -3.61
C ILE A 3 -14.61 -5.96 -3.13
N LEU A 4 -13.76 -6.92 -2.78
CA LEU A 4 -12.40 -6.60 -2.33
C LEU A 4 -11.58 -5.92 -3.44
N GLN A 5 -11.71 -6.40 -4.68
CA GLN A 5 -11.04 -5.78 -5.83
C GLN A 5 -11.53 -4.33 -6.03
N GLN A 6 -12.84 -4.11 -6.03
CA GLN A 6 -13.43 -2.77 -6.19
C GLN A 6 -12.95 -1.79 -5.11
N VAL A 7 -12.90 -2.24 -3.86
CA VAL A 7 -12.46 -1.40 -2.74
C VAL A 7 -10.96 -1.09 -2.83
N ILE A 8 -10.13 -2.05 -3.25
CA ILE A 8 -8.70 -1.80 -3.49
C ILE A 8 -8.50 -0.80 -4.64
N GLU A 9 -9.26 -0.92 -5.73
CA GLU A 9 -9.24 0.06 -6.83
C GLU A 9 -9.65 1.45 -6.35
N GLU A 10 -10.69 1.56 -5.51
CA GLU A 10 -11.13 2.81 -4.90
C GLU A 10 -10.04 3.43 -4.01
N TRP A 11 -9.43 2.63 -3.14
CA TRP A 11 -8.33 3.06 -2.25
C TRP A 11 -7.06 3.46 -3.00
N TRP A 12 -6.82 2.88 -4.18
CA TRP A 12 -5.68 3.22 -5.03
C TRP A 12 -5.94 4.47 -5.90
N SER A 13 -7.21 4.74 -6.24
CA SER A 13 -7.61 5.83 -7.14
C SER A 13 -7.13 7.24 -6.76
N PRO A 14 -6.89 7.62 -5.49
CA PRO A 14 -6.40 8.95 -5.14
C PRO A 14 -5.07 9.29 -5.82
N LEU A 15 -4.18 8.30 -5.99
CA LEU A 15 -2.94 8.50 -6.75
C LEU A 15 -3.22 8.93 -8.19
N ALA A 16 -4.15 8.27 -8.87
CA ALA A 16 -4.48 8.57 -10.26
C ALA A 16 -5.15 9.95 -10.41
N ASN A 17 -5.97 10.34 -9.43
CA ASN A 17 -6.76 11.57 -9.48
C ASN A 17 -5.97 12.82 -9.04
N LYS A 18 -5.11 12.69 -8.03
CA LYS A 18 -4.38 13.82 -7.43
C LYS A 18 -2.89 13.84 -7.78
N GLY A 19 -2.30 12.67 -8.03
CA GLY A 19 -0.88 12.49 -8.19
C GLY A 19 -0.11 12.56 -6.86
N ASN A 20 1.13 12.07 -6.89
CA ASN A 20 2.12 12.30 -5.85
C ASN A 20 3.53 12.41 -6.48
N PRO A 21 3.83 13.54 -7.13
CA PRO A 21 4.96 13.63 -8.07
C PRO A 21 6.34 13.56 -7.41
N ASP A 22 6.46 13.89 -6.11
CA ASP A 22 7.72 13.81 -5.36
C ASP A 22 7.93 12.44 -4.69
N ASN A 23 6.92 11.56 -4.75
CA ASN A 23 6.92 10.24 -4.13
C ASN A 23 7.19 10.28 -2.61
N LYS A 24 6.80 11.36 -1.95
CA LYS A 24 6.95 11.53 -0.51
C LYS A 24 5.63 11.33 0.21
N TYR A 25 5.71 10.85 1.44
CA TYR A 25 4.63 10.99 2.39
C TYR A 25 4.61 12.42 2.94
N HIS A 26 3.40 12.94 3.14
CA HIS A 26 3.18 14.25 3.75
C HIS A 26 2.16 14.07 4.86
N ASP A 27 2.38 14.63 6.05
CA ASP A 27 1.44 14.53 7.20
C ASP A 27 0.02 14.98 6.83
N SER A 28 -0.09 15.89 5.86
CA SER A 28 -1.37 16.32 5.31
C SER A 28 -2.21 15.21 4.66
N MET A 29 -1.65 14.03 4.41
CA MET A 29 -2.31 12.84 3.87
C MET A 29 -2.99 11.99 4.95
N GLU A 30 -2.56 12.09 6.21
CA GLU A 30 -3.10 11.31 7.34
C GLU A 30 -4.60 11.55 7.52
N GLY A 31 -5.36 10.47 7.71
CA GLY A 31 -6.81 10.49 7.87
C GLY A 31 -7.58 10.88 6.60
N LYS A 32 -6.91 10.96 5.45
CA LYS A 32 -7.50 11.35 4.16
C LYS A 32 -7.31 10.26 3.12
N GLU A 33 -7.96 10.44 1.97
CA GLU A 33 -7.93 9.46 0.88
C GLU A 33 -6.53 9.07 0.40
N MET A 34 -5.53 9.97 0.45
CA MET A 34 -4.16 9.66 0.04
C MET A 34 -3.48 8.65 0.96
N GLU A 35 -3.87 8.58 2.24
CA GLU A 35 -3.36 7.58 3.18
C GLU A 35 -3.64 6.16 2.71
N ASN A 36 -4.77 5.94 2.05
CA ASN A 36 -5.14 4.62 1.52
C ASN A 36 -4.12 4.13 0.48
N TYR A 37 -3.73 5.00 -0.46
CA TYR A 37 -2.70 4.70 -1.44
C TYR A 37 -1.34 4.48 -0.77
N VAL A 38 -0.95 5.36 0.18
CA VAL A 38 0.33 5.25 0.89
C VAL A 38 0.44 3.91 1.59
N ASN A 39 -0.58 3.49 2.34
CA ASN A 39 -0.58 2.21 3.06
C ASN A 39 -0.36 1.00 2.13
N ILE A 40 -0.90 1.05 0.91
CA ILE A 40 -0.73 -0.02 -0.10
C ILE A 40 0.66 0.06 -0.76
N ALA A 41 1.13 1.25 -1.11
CA ALA A 41 2.34 1.46 -1.90
C ALA A 41 3.63 1.53 -1.07
N TYR A 42 3.53 1.74 0.23
CA TYR A 42 4.69 1.93 1.08
C TYR A 42 5.58 0.69 1.09
N HIS A 43 6.85 0.85 0.69
CA HIS A 43 7.72 -0.29 0.46
C HIS A 43 8.14 -1.04 1.74
N HIS A 44 7.90 -0.51 2.94
CA HIS A 44 8.07 -1.24 4.21
C HIS A 44 6.78 -1.97 4.66
N THR A 45 5.65 -1.79 3.98
CA THR A 45 4.46 -2.62 4.18
C THR A 45 4.75 -4.04 3.68
N ARG A 46 4.74 -5.02 4.60
CA ARG A 46 5.05 -6.42 4.28
C ARG A 46 3.89 -7.37 4.38
N LYS A 47 2.87 -7.02 5.16
CA LYS A 47 1.72 -7.89 5.38
C LYS A 47 0.46 -7.07 5.32
N ILE A 48 -0.57 -7.68 4.77
CA ILE A 48 -1.91 -7.15 4.70
C ILE A 48 -2.87 -8.23 5.20
N GLY A 49 -3.85 -7.82 5.99
CA GLY A 49 -4.98 -8.67 6.38
C GLY A 49 -6.27 -7.89 6.22
N CYS A 50 -7.27 -8.49 5.57
CA CYS A 50 -8.54 -7.83 5.30
C CYS A 50 -9.71 -8.60 5.92
N GLY A 51 -10.62 -7.88 6.56
CA GLY A 51 -11.91 -8.38 7.03
C GLY A 51 -13.03 -7.87 6.14
N ILE A 52 -13.98 -8.75 5.81
CA ILE A 52 -15.17 -8.40 5.04
C ILE A 52 -16.39 -8.78 5.87
N LYS A 53 -17.26 -7.81 6.14
CA LYS A 53 -18.51 -8.01 6.87
C LYS A 53 -19.70 -7.55 6.04
N VAL A 54 -20.65 -8.45 5.82
CA VAL A 54 -21.95 -8.08 5.27
C VAL A 54 -22.84 -7.63 6.43
N CYS A 55 -23.25 -6.36 6.38
CA CYS A 55 -24.09 -5.69 7.38
C CYS A 55 -25.52 -5.59 6.84
N ASN A 56 -26.24 -6.72 6.86
CA ASN A 56 -27.54 -6.88 6.20
C ASN A 56 -28.60 -5.89 6.71
N ARG A 57 -28.59 -5.53 8.01
CA ARG A 57 -29.57 -4.60 8.58
C ARG A 57 -29.35 -3.18 8.08
N GLU A 58 -28.10 -2.84 7.84
CA GLU A 58 -27.62 -1.54 7.39
C GLU A 58 -27.58 -1.43 5.86
N GLY A 59 -27.86 -2.53 5.13
CA GLY A 59 -27.84 -2.56 3.68
C GLY A 59 -26.47 -2.30 3.05
N ARG A 60 -25.37 -2.58 3.77
CA ARG A 60 -24.00 -2.31 3.30
C ARG A 60 -23.04 -3.47 3.53
N ILE A 61 -21.89 -3.40 2.89
CA ILE A 61 -20.75 -4.29 3.12
C ILE A 61 -19.60 -3.42 3.61
N GLU A 62 -18.98 -3.83 4.71
CA GLU A 62 -17.79 -3.19 5.25
C GLU A 62 -16.56 -4.03 4.91
N VAL A 63 -15.53 -3.35 4.40
CA VAL A 63 -14.22 -3.93 4.12
C VAL A 63 -13.19 -3.10 4.87
N GLN A 64 -12.37 -3.77 5.67
CA GLN A 64 -11.28 -3.13 6.38
C GLN A 64 -10.01 -3.94 6.18
N CYS A 65 -8.93 -3.28 5.77
CA CYS A 65 -7.62 -3.89 5.69
C CYS A 65 -6.68 -3.23 6.70
N GLY A 66 -5.91 -4.06 7.39
CA GLY A 66 -4.79 -3.65 8.23
C GLY A 66 -3.48 -4.01 7.58
N TYR A 67 -2.48 -3.18 7.81
CA TYR A 67 -1.14 -3.30 7.24
C TYR A 67 -0.11 -3.45 8.36
N VAL A 68 0.88 -4.31 8.13
CA VAL A 68 2.05 -4.43 9.02
C VAL A 68 3.26 -3.91 8.28
N MET A 69 3.87 -2.88 8.87
CA MET A 69 5.05 -2.21 8.36
C MET A 69 6.28 -2.63 9.17
N ASP A 70 7.39 -2.89 8.49
CA ASP A 70 8.67 -3.15 9.16
C ASP A 70 9.26 -1.87 9.79
N GLU A 71 9.02 -0.73 9.13
CA GLU A 71 9.45 0.60 9.58
C GLU A 71 8.26 1.56 9.50
N PRO A 72 8.10 2.50 10.45
CA PRO A 72 7.10 3.57 10.34
C PRO A 72 7.44 4.51 9.16
N ILE A 73 6.46 5.29 8.71
CA ILE A 73 6.64 6.35 7.71
C ILE A 73 6.43 7.71 8.38
N TYR A 74 7.28 8.68 8.06
CA TYR A 74 7.22 10.04 8.61
C TYR A 74 7.14 11.10 7.49
N ASP A 75 6.75 12.31 7.86
CA ASP A 75 6.70 13.46 6.94
C ASP A 75 7.99 13.62 6.13
N GLY A 76 7.86 13.64 4.81
CA GLY A 76 8.98 13.79 3.88
C GLY A 76 9.72 12.50 3.54
N ASP A 77 9.39 11.36 4.16
CA ASP A 77 9.93 10.05 3.78
C ASP A 77 9.46 9.64 2.39
N ASN A 78 10.29 8.87 1.68
CA ASN A 78 9.87 8.28 0.42
C ASN A 78 8.86 7.15 0.67
N ILE A 79 7.77 7.11 -0.11
CA ILE A 79 6.83 5.97 -0.05
C ILE A 79 7.50 4.71 -0.59
N TYR A 80 8.35 4.85 -1.60
CA TYR A 80 9.21 3.77 -2.07
C TYR A 80 10.49 4.33 -2.66
N GLU A 81 11.54 3.53 -2.67
CA GLU A 81 12.80 3.92 -3.27
C GLU A 81 12.69 3.96 -4.81
N VAL A 82 12.92 5.12 -5.42
CA VAL A 82 12.96 5.27 -6.88
C VAL A 82 14.20 4.58 -7.44
N GLY A 83 14.02 3.83 -8.53
CA GLY A 83 15.12 3.20 -9.27
C GLY A 83 14.67 1.98 -10.06
N ASP A 84 15.65 1.26 -10.61
CA ASP A 84 15.40 0.04 -11.37
C ASP A 84 14.71 -1.02 -10.48
N THR A 85 13.59 -1.55 -10.97
CA THR A 85 12.79 -2.58 -10.29
C THR A 85 13.69 -3.74 -9.82
N CYS A 86 13.49 -4.17 -8.57
CA CYS A 86 14.21 -5.26 -7.91
C CYS A 86 15.73 -5.09 -7.69
N LYS A 87 16.38 -4.05 -8.20
CA LYS A 87 17.85 -3.89 -8.12
C LYS A 87 18.40 -3.80 -6.69
N LYS A 88 17.55 -3.39 -5.73
CA LYS A 88 17.89 -3.29 -4.31
C LYS A 88 17.42 -4.50 -3.47
N CYS A 89 16.68 -5.48 -4.01
CA CYS A 89 16.12 -6.59 -3.20
C CYS A 89 17.19 -7.39 -2.46
N ALA A 90 18.32 -7.67 -3.12
CA ALA A 90 19.43 -8.43 -2.52
C ALA A 90 20.16 -7.68 -1.40
N LYS A 91 19.92 -6.36 -1.27
CA LYS A 91 20.48 -5.51 -0.20
C LYS A 91 19.58 -5.42 1.03
N LEU A 92 18.36 -5.95 0.96
CA LEU A 92 17.46 -6.01 2.11
C LEU A 92 17.99 -7.00 3.16
N THR A 93 17.47 -6.90 4.39
CA THR A 93 17.80 -7.82 5.47
C THR A 93 16.53 -8.46 6.02
N PRO A 94 16.32 -9.78 5.86
CA PRO A 94 17.18 -10.71 5.12
C PRO A 94 17.22 -10.39 3.62
N ALA A 95 18.26 -10.85 2.93
CA ALA A 95 18.38 -10.65 1.48
C ALA A 95 17.20 -11.30 0.75
N MET A 96 16.53 -10.52 -0.10
CA MET A 96 15.36 -10.95 -0.85
C MET A 96 15.69 -11.12 -2.33
N LYS A 97 14.84 -11.89 -3.02
CA LYS A 97 14.89 -12.08 -4.47
C LYS A 97 13.84 -11.20 -5.13
N CYS A 98 13.99 -10.97 -6.43
CA CYS A 98 12.88 -10.45 -7.22
C CYS A 98 11.83 -11.57 -7.36
N SER A 99 10.56 -11.24 -7.14
CA SER A 99 9.45 -12.15 -7.35
C SER A 99 9.46 -12.68 -8.80
N PRO A 100 9.06 -13.94 -9.06
CA PRO A 100 8.87 -14.44 -10.43
C PRO A 100 7.85 -13.62 -11.25
N LEU A 101 6.91 -12.95 -10.58
CA LEU A 101 5.96 -12.03 -11.21
C LEU A 101 6.59 -10.66 -11.56
N GLY A 102 7.83 -10.42 -11.14
CA GLY A 102 8.49 -9.12 -11.23
C GLY A 102 7.91 -8.09 -10.26
N GLY A 103 8.42 -6.86 -10.33
CA GLY A 103 7.85 -5.70 -9.64
C GLY A 103 8.14 -5.60 -8.13
N LEU A 104 8.35 -6.73 -7.44
CA LEU A 104 8.42 -6.78 -5.98
C LEU A 104 9.57 -7.66 -5.46
N CYS A 105 10.05 -7.34 -4.26
CA CYS A 105 10.97 -8.18 -3.51
C CYS A 105 10.20 -9.24 -2.70
N SER A 106 10.63 -10.49 -2.74
CA SER A 106 10.08 -11.59 -1.94
C SER A 106 11.21 -12.45 -1.38
N LEU A 107 10.95 -13.13 -0.26
CA LEU A 107 11.84 -14.17 0.28
C LEU A 107 12.01 -15.33 -0.72
#